data_AF-A0AAU5YHY6-F1
#
_entry.id   AF-A0AAU5YHY6-F1
#
_cell.length_a   1.000
_cell.length_b   1.000
_cell.length_c   1.000
_cell.angle_alpha   90.00
_cell.angle_beta   90.00
_cell.angle_gamma   90.00
#
_symmetry.space_group_name_H-M   'P 1'
#
loop_
_entity.id
_entity.type
_entity.pdbx_description
1 polymer ?
#
loop_
_entity_poly.entity_id
_entity_poly.type
_entity_poly.pdbx_seq_one_letter_code
_entity_poly.pdbx_strand_id
1 'polypeptide(L)' 'MTDTPTPATGQIWQDNDPRADERLIWIQRIDDTHAHVRQVALTQDGEPVPLPSVRRTRIRLDRFKPTSTGYRYVGEAQR' A
#
# COMPACT_ATOMS: atom_id res chain seq x y z
N MET A 1 16.55 12.73 -0.30
CA MET A 1 15.29 12.40 -0.98
C MET A 1 15.33 10.91 -1.21
N THR A 2 14.57 10.14 -0.44
CA THR A 2 14.44 8.70 -0.67
C THR A 2 13.69 8.50 -1.98
N ASP A 3 14.34 7.88 -2.95
CA ASP A 3 13.73 7.58 -4.23
C ASP A 3 12.50 6.71 -3.97
N THR A 4 11.34 7.14 -4.47
CA THR A 4 10.10 6.39 -4.27
C THR A 4 10.08 5.27 -5.30
N PRO A 5 10.01 3.98 -4.89
CA PRO A 5 10.05 2.90 -5.85
C PRO A 5 8.83 2.94 -6.77
N THR A 6 9.00 2.42 -7.99
CA THR A 6 7.86 2.20 -8.89
C THR A 6 6.91 1.19 -8.24
N PRO A 7 5.58 1.46 -8.19
CA PRO A 7 4.62 0.54 -7.60
C PRO A 7 4.66 -0.83 -8.27
N ALA A 8 4.76 -1.88 -7.47
CA ALA A 8 4.81 -3.28 -7.92
C ALA A 8 3.93 -4.19 -7.04
N THR A 9 3.52 -5.33 -7.60
CA THR A 9 2.79 -6.35 -6.83
C THR A 9 3.67 -6.89 -5.71
N GLY A 10 3.10 -7.10 -4.52
CA GLY A 10 3.84 -7.54 -3.33
C GLY A 10 4.25 -6.40 -2.40
N GLN A 11 4.26 -5.16 -2.89
CA GLN A 11 4.66 -4.00 -2.08
C GLN A 11 3.58 -3.56 -1.10
N ILE A 12 4.04 -3.05 0.03
CA ILE A 12 3.26 -2.51 1.13
C ILE A 12 3.49 -1.01 1.20
N TRP A 13 2.40 -0.26 1.27
CA TRP A 13 2.39 1.19 1.30
C TRP A 13 1.49 1.69 2.42
N GLN A 14 1.81 2.85 2.97
CA GLN A 14 1.04 3.48 4.03
C GLN A 14 0.38 4.76 3.53
N ASP A 15 -0.90 4.91 3.86
CA ASP A 15 -1.66 6.13 3.60
C ASP A 15 -1.07 7.28 4.44
N ASN A 16 -0.72 8.38 3.79
CA ASN A 16 -0.23 9.57 4.48
C ASN A 16 -1.36 10.52 4.87
N ASP A 17 -2.62 10.26 4.48
CA ASP A 17 -3.73 11.10 4.92
C ASP A 17 -3.84 11.03 6.46
N PRO A 18 -3.70 12.16 7.17
CA PRO A 18 -3.75 12.18 8.63
C PRO A 18 -5.12 11.74 9.20
N ARG A 19 -6.16 11.63 8.35
CA ARG A 19 -7.48 11.14 8.72
C ARG A 19 -7.63 9.62 8.59
N ALA A 20 -6.62 8.93 8.05
CA ALA A 20 -6.72 7.53 7.67
C ALA A 20 -6.16 6.54 8.71
N ASP A 21 -5.90 6.99 9.95
CA ASP A 21 -5.43 6.16 11.08
C ASP A 21 -4.32 5.16 10.69
N GLU A 22 -3.24 5.66 10.10
CA GLU A 22 -2.05 4.87 9.72
C GLU A 22 -2.32 3.66 8.81
N ARG A 23 -3.39 3.69 8.01
CA ARG A 23 -3.79 2.62 7.10
C ARG A 23 -2.63 2.08 6.24
N LEU A 24 -2.41 0.77 6.30
CA LEU A 24 -1.52 0.04 5.40
C LEU A 24 -2.30 -0.65 4.29
N ILE A 25 -1.74 -0.59 3.08
CA ILE A 25 -2.27 -1.25 1.89
C ILE A 25 -1.20 -2.14 1.26
N TRP A 26 -1.64 -3.28 0.74
CA TRP A 26 -0.81 -4.24 0.04
C TRP A 26 -1.26 -4.36 -1.41
N ILE A 27 -0.34 -4.19 -2.35
CA ILE A 27 -0.61 -4.31 -3.79
C ILE A 27 -0.69 -5.79 -4.17
N GLN A 28 -1.89 -6.25 -4.52
CA GLN A 28 -2.12 -7.64 -4.93
C GLN A 28 -2.00 -7.84 -6.44
N ARG A 29 -2.25 -6.77 -7.21
CA ARG A 29 -2.20 -6.77 -8.67
C ARG A 29 -2.05 -5.35 -9.18
N ILE A 30 -1.44 -5.19 -10.34
CA ILE A 30 -1.40 -3.93 -11.09
C ILE A 30 -2.08 -4.12 -12.44
N ASP A 31 -2.82 -3.09 -12.86
CA ASP A 31 -3.28 -2.88 -14.24
C ASP A 31 -2.58 -1.62 -14.81
N ASP A 32 -2.94 -1.20 -16.03
CA ASP A 32 -2.25 -0.12 -16.74
C ASP A 32 -2.14 1.19 -15.95
N THR A 33 -3.14 1.49 -15.11
CA THR A 33 -3.23 2.80 -14.42
C THR A 33 -3.50 2.69 -12.93
N HIS A 34 -3.84 1.50 -12.43
CA HIS A 34 -4.25 1.27 -11.04
C HIS A 34 -3.57 0.06 -10.42
N ALA A 35 -3.28 0.18 -9.13
CA ALA A 35 -3.03 -0.93 -8.24
C ALA A 35 -4.36 -1.41 -7.63
N HIS A 36 -4.56 -2.73 -7.62
CA HIS A 36 -5.60 -3.41 -6.85
C HIS A 36 -5.01 -3.78 -5.50
N VAL A 37 -5.54 -3.19 -4.45
CA VAL A 37 -4.97 -3.30 -3.11
C VAL A 37 -5.95 -3.88 -2.10
N ARG A 38 -5.40 -4.40 -1.00
CA ARG A 38 -6.16 -4.69 0.21
C ARG A 38 -5.56 -3.96 1.39
N GLN A 39 -6.42 -3.58 2.34
CA GLN A 39 -5.94 -3.14 3.64
C GLN A 39 -5.40 -4.33 4.42
N VAL A 40 -4.25 -4.14 5.06
CA VAL A 40 -3.53 -5.18 5.81
C VAL A 40 -3.10 -4.64 7.17
N ALA A 41 -2.90 -5.55 8.12
CA ALA A 41 -2.01 -5.34 9.25
C ALA A 41 -0.69 -6.06 8.98
N LEU A 42 0.38 -5.69 9.68
CA LEU A 42 1.64 -6.45 9.66
C LEU A 42 1.71 -7.36 10.89
N THR A 43 2.20 -8.59 10.71
CA THR A 43 2.61 -9.43 11.83
C THR A 43 3.87 -8.86 12.50
N GLN A 44 4.29 -9.47 13.60
CA GLN A 44 5.58 -9.14 14.24
C GLN A 44 6.76 -9.38 13.29
N ASP A 45 6.63 -10.30 12.33
CA ASP A 45 7.64 -10.62 11.33
C ASP A 45 7.56 -9.72 10.08
N GLY A 46 6.62 -8.77 10.03
CA GLY A 46 6.42 -7.87 8.90
C GLY A 46 5.56 -8.43 7.76
N GLU A 47 4.92 -9.59 7.96
CA GLU A 47 4.06 -10.20 6.96
C GLU A 47 2.69 -9.51 6.86
N PRO A 48 2.19 -9.19 5.66
CA PRO A 48 0.89 -8.56 5.50
C PRO A 48 -0.25 -9.55 5.70
N VAL A 49 -1.10 -9.29 6.70
CA VAL A 49 -2.34 -10.03 6.95
C VAL A 49 -3.53 -9.18 6.52
N PRO A 50 -4.33 -9.60 5.52
CA PRO A 50 -5.54 -8.88 5.11
C PRO A 50 -6.52 -8.70 6.26
N LEU A 51 -6.98 -7.47 6.46
CA LEU A 51 -8.00 -7.20 7.46
C LEU A 51 -9.34 -7.86 7.05
N PRO A 52 -10.06 -8.50 7.99
CA PRO A 52 -11.33 -9.13 7.71
C PRO A 52 -12.37 -8.09 7.27
N SER A 53 -13.27 -8.49 6.36
CA SER A 53 -14.38 -7.66 5.87
C SER A 53 -14.00 -6.35 5.15
N VAL A 54 -12.72 -6.08 4.89
CA VAL A 54 -12.30 -4.92 4.10
C VAL A 54 -12.38 -5.23 2.61
N ARG A 55 -13.03 -4.33 1.87
CA ARG A 55 -13.17 -4.42 0.41
C ARG A 55 -11.81 -4.24 -0.26
N ARG A 56 -11.64 -4.90 -1.42
CA ARG A 56 -10.55 -4.57 -2.33
C ARG A 56 -10.78 -3.17 -2.90
N THR A 57 -9.72 -2.40 -3.01
CA THR A 57 -9.75 -1.02 -3.49
C THR A 57 -8.84 -0.87 -4.69
N ARG A 58 -9.20 0.03 -5.61
CA ARG A 58 -8.36 0.42 -6.75
C ARG A 58 -7.79 1.80 -6.49
N ILE A 59 -6.48 1.95 -6.64
CA ILE A 59 -5.74 3.20 -6.39
C ILE A 59 -4.91 3.52 -7.63
N ARG A 60 -4.95 4.76 -8.10
CA ARG A 60 -4.15 5.20 -9.25
C ARG A 60 -2.66 5.12 -8.93
N LEU A 61 -1.86 4.63 -9.88
CA LEU A 61 -0.41 4.46 -9.72
C LEU A 61 0.30 5.77 -9.38
N ASP A 62 -0.19 6.90 -9.90
CA ASP A 62 0.36 8.24 -9.65
C ASP A 62 0.21 8.75 -8.21
N ARG A 63 -0.55 8.05 -7.35
CA ARG A 63 -0.71 8.37 -5.92
C ARG A 63 0.31 7.71 -5.00
N PHE A 64 1.06 6.73 -5.51
CA PHE A 64 2.10 6.03 -4.75
C PHE A 64 3.37 6.86 -4.67
N LYS A 65 3.28 7.96 -3.93
CA LYS A 65 4.33 8.92 -3.64
C LYS A 65 4.02 9.61 -2.31
N PRO A 66 5.05 9.99 -1.52
CA PRO A 66 4.85 10.48 -0.16
C PRO A 66 4.40 11.96 -0.13
N THR A 67 3.25 12.26 -0.74
CA THR A 67 2.57 13.56 -0.60
C THR A 67 1.61 13.53 0.59
N SER A 68 1.03 14.68 0.96
CA SER A 68 0.11 14.81 2.12
C SER A 68 -1.13 13.92 2.07
N THR A 69 -1.55 13.48 0.88
CA THR A 69 -2.66 12.55 0.65
C THR A 69 -2.26 11.37 -0.24
N GLY A 70 -0.95 11.18 -0.41
CA GLY A 70 -0.40 10.08 -1.19
C GLY A 70 -0.08 8.87 -0.31
N TYR A 71 0.64 7.93 -0.89
CA TYR A 71 1.10 6.74 -0.17
C TYR A 71 2.61 6.74 -0.06
N ARG A 72 3.13 6.45 1.14
CA ARG A 72 4.55 6.23 1.36
C ARG A 72 4.89 4.75 1.27
N TYR A 73 6.00 4.43 0.63
CA TYR A 73 6.51 3.07 0.57
C TYR A 73 6.98 2.62 1.96
N VAL A 74 6.61 1.40 2.36
CA VAL A 74 6.99 0.79 3.65
C VAL A 74 7.96 -0.37 3.42
N GLY A 75 7.66 -1.24 2.46
CA GLY A 75 8.45 -2.44 2.21
C GLY A 75 7.76 -3.39 1.23
N GLU A 76 8.30 -4.60 1.12
CA GLU A 76 7.73 -5.70 0.35
C GLU A 76 7.35 -6.84 1.29
N ALA A 77 6.28 -7.54 0.97
CA ALA A 77 5.95 -8.80 1.63
C ALA A 77 7.10 -9.79 1.37
N GLN A 78 7.69 -10.34 2.43
CA GLN A 78 8.64 -11.45 2.26
C GLN A 78 7.84 -12.68 1.80
N ARG A 79 8.49 -13.54 1.03
CA ARG A 79 7.84 -14.66 0.32
C ARG A 79 8.13 -15.98 1.00
#